data_AF-A0A7G9B7W1-F1
#
_entry.id   AF-A0A7G9B7W1-F1
#
_cell.length_a   1.000
_cell.length_b   1.000
_cell.length_c   1.000
_cell.angle_alpha   90.00
_cell.angle_beta   90.00
_cell.angle_gamma   90.00
#
_symmetry.space_group_name_H-M   'P 1'
#
loop_
_entity.id
_entity.type
_entity.pdbx_description
1 polymer ?
#
loop_
_entity_poly.entity_id
_entity_poly.type
_entity_poly.pdbx_seq_one_letter_code
_entity_poly.pdbx_strand_id
1 'polypeptide(L)'
;MRLGEERRRICFHCANIYESKETDWLCCPKCGYRVSSRRYHLIVDRAREAVDYGYQYRLKYEEDFAAEGAITKHYALTPFNEFLTFVAVAAASGIVGNLSTDLVKRAVGKVREALRREEKGETGGKLTALLDDPEKMKQFMDYIDAYFTCFEEIEPHVRAAIYEEMIVDRISPTMTDRLMKAYPQLKVEQAQEISPFTQEEIFRMMIEARRDLSQRPGLKPSLFEGFWEGVEPESEQNRDTE
;
A
#
# COMPACT_ATOMS: atom_id res chain seq x y z
N MET A 1 1.82 -1.23 15.55
CA MET A 1 1.54 -2.67 15.73
C MET A 1 0.48 -3.03 14.70
N ARG A 2 0.78 -3.84 13.68
CA ARG A 2 -0.22 -4.32 12.72
C ARG A 2 -0.26 -5.85 12.87
N LEU A 3 -1.28 -6.31 13.60
CA LEU A 3 -1.51 -7.70 13.98
C LEU A 3 -2.29 -8.40 12.86
N GLY A 4 -1.60 -9.27 12.14
CA GLY A 4 -2.17 -10.20 11.18
C GLY A 4 -1.03 -10.81 10.38
N GLU A 5 -0.81 -12.11 10.48
CA GLU A 5 -0.04 -12.83 9.47
C GLU A 5 -0.80 -12.70 8.15
N GLU A 6 -0.54 -11.65 7.38
CA GLU A 6 -1.03 -11.56 6.00
C GLU A 6 -0.40 -12.72 5.24
N ARG A 7 -1.17 -13.80 5.09
CA ARG A 7 -0.76 -15.02 4.40
C ARG A 7 -0.90 -14.90 2.89
N ARG A 8 -1.74 -13.98 2.42
CA ARG A 8 -1.98 -13.83 1.00
C ARG A 8 -0.79 -13.13 0.34
N ARG A 9 -0.54 -13.53 -0.91
CA ARG A 9 0.61 -13.11 -1.70
C ARG A 9 0.21 -13.03 -3.16
N ILE A 10 0.78 -12.07 -3.90
CA ILE A 10 0.68 -12.01 -5.36
C ILE A 10 1.99 -12.48 -6.00
N CYS A 11 1.93 -13.42 -6.93
CA CYS A 11 3.12 -13.81 -7.68
C CYS A 11 3.53 -12.71 -8.66
N PHE A 12 4.74 -12.17 -8.53
CA PHE A 12 5.25 -11.14 -9.44
C PHE A 12 5.42 -11.57 -10.90
N HIS A 13 5.40 -12.87 -11.21
CA HIS A 13 5.54 -13.37 -12.58
C HIS A 13 4.20 -13.60 -13.28
N CYS A 14 3.23 -14.25 -12.62
CA CYS A 14 1.97 -14.67 -13.25
C CYS A 14 0.71 -14.03 -12.63
N ALA A 15 0.88 -13.09 -11.70
CA ALA A 15 -0.18 -12.41 -10.95
C ALA A 15 -1.15 -13.35 -10.20
N ASN A 16 -0.78 -14.63 -10.03
CA ASN A 16 -1.57 -15.55 -9.23
C ASN A 16 -1.53 -15.13 -7.76
N ILE A 17 -2.71 -15.04 -7.13
CA ILE A 17 -2.85 -14.77 -5.71
C ILE A 17 -2.98 -16.09 -4.96
N TYR A 18 -2.20 -16.27 -3.89
CA TYR A 18 -2.12 -17.51 -3.14
C TYR A 18 -1.81 -17.24 -1.66
N GLU A 19 -2.10 -18.21 -0.80
CA GLU A 19 -1.68 -18.17 0.59
C GLU A 19 -0.32 -18.84 0.79
N SER A 20 0.52 -18.26 1.63
CA SER A 20 1.83 -18.77 1.98
C SER A 20 2.19 -18.37 3.40
N LYS A 21 2.97 -19.22 4.08
CA LYS A 21 3.60 -18.86 5.35
C LYS A 21 4.86 -18.04 5.08
N GLU A 22 5.28 -17.27 6.06
CA GLU A 22 6.53 -16.53 5.97
C GLU A 22 7.73 -17.50 5.94
N THR A 23 8.56 -17.37 4.92
CA THR A 23 9.80 -18.15 4.69
C THR A 23 10.86 -17.20 4.11
N ASP A 24 12.11 -17.63 3.91
CA ASP A 24 13.11 -16.79 3.24
C ASP A 24 12.85 -16.58 1.73
N TRP A 25 12.12 -17.54 1.13
CA TRP A 25 11.79 -17.57 -0.29
C TRP A 25 10.34 -17.93 -0.50
N LEU A 26 9.62 -17.03 -1.16
CA LEU A 26 8.25 -17.26 -1.60
C LEU A 26 8.29 -17.94 -2.97
N CYS A 27 7.51 -19.03 -3.10
CA CYS A 27 7.37 -19.78 -4.35
C CYS A 27 5.89 -19.75 -4.76
N CYS A 28 5.62 -19.37 -6.01
CA CYS A 28 4.26 -19.41 -6.53
C CYS A 28 3.85 -20.87 -6.81
N PRO A 29 2.74 -21.36 -6.24
CA PRO A 29 2.28 -22.72 -6.49
C PRO A 29 1.77 -22.94 -7.92
N LYS A 30 1.45 -21.86 -8.66
CA LYS A 30 0.92 -21.94 -10.02
C LYS A 30 2.00 -22.03 -11.09
N CYS A 31 3.01 -21.15 -11.05
CA CYS A 31 4.05 -21.08 -12.09
C CYS A 31 5.46 -21.44 -11.60
N GLY A 32 5.64 -21.74 -10.31
CA GLY A 32 6.94 -22.07 -9.73
C GLY A 32 7.92 -20.89 -9.59
N TYR A 33 7.51 -19.66 -9.93
CA TYR A 33 8.36 -18.48 -9.78
C TYR A 33 8.76 -18.27 -8.32
N ARG A 34 10.05 -17.94 -8.09
CA ARG A 34 10.64 -17.77 -6.77
C ARG A 34 11.12 -16.34 -6.58
N VAL A 35 10.81 -15.77 -5.42
CA VAL A 35 11.26 -14.44 -5.01
C VAL A 35 11.71 -14.48 -3.56
N SER A 36 12.79 -13.78 -3.23
CA SER A 36 13.20 -13.65 -1.83
C SER A 36 12.19 -12.81 -1.07
N SER A 37 11.90 -13.18 0.18
CA SER A 37 10.89 -12.47 0.99
C SER A 37 11.30 -11.02 1.23
N ARG A 38 12.60 -10.74 1.33
CA ARG A 38 13.11 -9.36 1.38
C ARG A 38 12.72 -8.53 0.17
N ARG A 39 12.87 -9.06 -1.05
CA ARG A 39 12.46 -8.34 -2.29
C ARG A 39 10.95 -8.20 -2.33
N TYR A 40 10.22 -9.24 -1.93
CA TYR A 40 8.77 -9.23 -1.89
C TYR A 40 8.21 -8.13 -0.98
N HIS A 41 8.60 -8.15 0.30
CA HIS A 41 8.15 -7.18 1.29
C HIS A 41 8.56 -5.76 0.94
N LEU A 42 9.77 -5.56 0.42
CA LEU A 42 10.19 -4.24 -0.04
C LEU A 42 9.24 -3.64 -1.08
N ILE A 43 8.70 -4.44 -2.01
CA ILE A 43 7.79 -3.95 -3.04
C ILE A 43 6.36 -3.83 -2.49
N VAL A 44 5.88 -4.85 -1.79
CA VAL A 44 4.50 -4.89 -1.28
C VAL A 44 4.28 -3.86 -0.18
N ASP A 45 5.22 -3.66 0.74
CA ASP A 45 5.09 -2.66 1.79
C ASP A 45 5.05 -1.24 1.19
N ARG A 46 5.79 -1.00 0.11
CA ARG A 46 5.74 0.28 -0.61
C ARG A 46 4.45 0.49 -1.36
N ALA A 47 3.93 -0.55 -1.99
CA ALA A 47 2.61 -0.51 -2.59
C ALA A 47 1.53 -0.27 -1.53
N ARG A 48 1.66 -0.88 -0.35
CA ARG A 48 0.72 -0.68 0.78
C ARG A 48 0.76 0.76 1.27
N GLU A 49 1.95 1.33 1.48
CA GLU A 49 2.09 2.74 1.83
C GLU A 49 1.54 3.67 0.75
N ALA A 50 1.70 3.35 -0.53
CA ALA A 50 1.09 4.11 -1.62
C ALA A 50 -0.44 4.05 -1.55
N VAL A 51 -1.03 2.90 -1.18
CA VAL A 51 -2.48 2.79 -0.96
C VAL A 51 -2.93 3.56 0.28
N ASP A 52 -2.21 3.44 1.39
CA ASP A 52 -2.52 4.14 2.64
C ASP A 52 -2.42 5.66 2.44
N TYR A 53 -1.25 6.18 2.11
CA TYR A 53 -0.98 7.62 2.05
C TYR A 53 -1.35 8.25 0.72
N GLY A 54 -1.04 7.56 -0.39
CA GLY A 54 -1.29 8.08 -1.73
C GLY A 54 -2.76 8.09 -2.09
N TYR A 55 -3.54 7.11 -1.60
CA TYR A 55 -4.96 6.98 -1.93
C TYR A 55 -5.90 7.26 -0.76
N GLN A 56 -5.86 6.48 0.33
CA GLN A 56 -6.89 6.55 1.37
C GLN A 56 -6.88 7.87 2.14
N TYR A 57 -5.72 8.24 2.70
CA TYR A 57 -5.57 9.51 3.42
C TYR A 57 -5.79 10.69 2.50
N ARG A 58 -5.24 10.62 1.28
CA ARG A 58 -5.41 11.67 0.27
C ARG A 58 -6.87 11.94 -0.05
N LEU A 59 -7.68 10.91 -0.31
CA LEU A 59 -9.11 11.08 -0.58
C LEU A 59 -9.83 11.81 0.55
N LYS A 60 -9.56 11.43 1.81
CA LYS A 60 -10.18 12.07 2.98
C LYS A 60 -9.79 13.54 3.10
N TYR A 61 -8.50 13.85 2.94
CA TYR A 61 -8.01 15.21 3.04
C TYR A 61 -8.45 16.11 1.90
N GLU A 62 -8.54 15.59 0.67
CA GLU A 62 -9.08 16.34 -0.46
C GLU A 62 -10.59 16.59 -0.30
N GLU A 63 -11.36 15.61 0.18
CA GLU A 63 -12.79 15.78 0.50
C GLU A 63 -13.01 16.88 1.56
N ASP A 64 -12.27 16.83 2.66
CA ASP A 64 -12.36 17.83 3.73
C ASP A 64 -11.93 19.21 3.26
N PHE A 65 -10.82 19.30 2.53
CA PHE A 65 -10.32 20.57 2.04
C PHE A 65 -11.27 21.20 1.02
N ALA A 66 -11.89 20.40 0.14
CA ALA A 66 -12.90 20.89 -0.79
C ALA A 66 -14.17 21.39 -0.08
N ALA A 67 -14.55 20.77 1.04
CA ALA A 67 -15.75 21.13 1.79
C ALA A 67 -15.56 22.32 2.74
N GLU A 68 -14.44 22.37 3.46
CA GLU A 68 -14.21 23.31 4.57
C GLU A 68 -13.16 24.39 4.23
N GLY A 69 -12.37 24.21 3.16
CA GLY A 69 -11.24 25.09 2.80
C GLY A 69 -10.04 24.98 3.75
N ALA A 70 -10.09 24.06 4.71
CA ALA A 70 -9.04 23.79 5.70
C ALA A 70 -9.12 22.34 6.18
N ILE A 71 -7.99 21.77 6.57
CA ILE A 71 -7.91 20.46 7.20
C ILE A 71 -7.84 20.67 8.71
N THR A 72 -8.90 20.29 9.43
CA THR A 72 -9.03 20.50 10.89
C THR A 72 -9.09 19.20 11.68
N LYS A 73 -9.10 18.05 11.00
CA LYS A 73 -9.29 16.72 11.56
C LYS A 73 -8.19 15.80 11.01
N HIS A 74 -7.75 14.85 11.82
CA HIS A 74 -6.80 13.81 11.44
C HIS A 74 -7.44 12.44 11.58
N TYR A 75 -6.95 11.48 10.80
CA TYR A 75 -7.64 10.19 10.63
C TYR A 75 -6.82 9.02 11.16
N ALA A 76 -7.49 8.11 11.86
CA ALA A 76 -7.00 6.76 12.11
C ALA A 76 -7.75 5.79 11.19
N LEU A 77 -7.31 5.68 9.93
CA LEU A 77 -7.98 4.86 8.93
C LEU A 77 -7.70 3.37 9.14
N THR A 78 -8.70 2.54 8.90
CA THR A 78 -8.50 1.08 8.88
C THR A 78 -7.76 0.70 7.60
N PRO A 79 -6.72 -0.15 7.65
CA PRO A 79 -6.00 -0.58 6.46
C PRO A 79 -6.94 -1.11 5.37
N PHE A 80 -6.74 -0.69 4.12
CA PHE A 80 -7.53 -1.20 3.01
C PHE A 80 -7.27 -2.67 2.72
N ASN A 81 -8.21 -3.26 1.99
CA ASN A 81 -8.12 -4.63 1.51
C ASN A 81 -6.84 -4.86 0.68
N GLU A 82 -6.16 -5.98 0.96
CA GLU A 82 -4.91 -6.40 0.34
C GLU A 82 -4.96 -6.51 -1.20
N PHE A 83 -6.14 -6.75 -1.78
CA PHE A 83 -6.31 -6.71 -3.24
C PHE A 83 -5.96 -5.34 -3.83
N LEU A 84 -6.27 -4.23 -3.13
CA LEU A 84 -5.89 -2.90 -3.60
C LEU A 84 -4.38 -2.68 -3.53
N THR A 85 -3.70 -3.26 -2.54
CA THR A 85 -2.24 -3.33 -2.48
C THR A 85 -1.68 -4.08 -3.68
N PHE A 86 -2.30 -5.19 -4.11
CA PHE A 86 -1.86 -5.90 -5.31
C PHE A 86 -2.08 -5.11 -6.61
N VAL A 87 -3.15 -4.32 -6.69
CA VAL A 87 -3.32 -3.35 -7.79
C VAL A 87 -2.21 -2.29 -7.74
N ALA A 88 -1.87 -1.77 -6.57
CA ALA A 88 -0.76 -0.82 -6.43
C ALA A 88 0.61 -1.44 -6.78
N VAL A 89 0.83 -2.74 -6.53
CA VAL A 89 2.03 -3.45 -7.01
C VAL A 89 2.08 -3.45 -8.55
N ALA A 90 0.95 -3.75 -9.20
CA ALA A 90 0.87 -3.68 -10.66
C ALA A 90 1.11 -2.25 -11.17
N ALA A 91 0.53 -1.23 -10.52
CA ALA A 91 0.75 0.17 -10.84
C ALA A 91 2.23 0.57 -10.71
N ALA A 92 2.86 0.25 -9.59
CA ALA A 92 4.27 0.52 -9.33
C ALA A 92 5.19 -0.13 -10.38
N SER A 93 4.83 -1.31 -10.88
CA SER A 93 5.59 -1.95 -11.97
C SER A 93 5.55 -1.16 -13.28
N GLY A 94 4.46 -0.47 -13.58
CA GLY A 94 4.37 0.45 -14.72
C GLY A 94 5.13 1.75 -14.45
N ILE A 95 4.86 2.40 -13.32
CA ILE A 95 5.38 3.72 -12.95
C ILE A 95 6.91 3.68 -12.74
N VAL A 96 7.39 2.75 -11.91
CA VAL A 96 8.80 2.64 -11.54
C VAL A 96 9.54 1.63 -12.41
N GLY A 97 8.91 0.50 -12.70
CA GLY A 97 9.50 -0.56 -13.53
C GLY A 97 9.49 -0.26 -15.02
N ASN A 98 8.76 0.76 -15.47
CA ASN A 98 8.55 1.10 -16.88
C ASN A 98 7.95 -0.07 -17.70
N LEU A 99 7.13 -0.92 -17.06
CA LEU A 99 6.41 -1.97 -17.75
C LEU A 99 5.25 -1.38 -18.58
N SER A 100 4.94 -2.04 -19.70
CA SER A 100 3.87 -1.60 -20.58
C SER A 100 2.51 -1.58 -19.87
N THR A 101 1.67 -0.60 -20.22
CA THR A 101 0.32 -0.47 -19.68
C THR A 101 -0.52 -1.73 -19.91
N ASP A 102 -0.28 -2.48 -20.99
CA ASP A 102 -0.98 -3.72 -21.29
C ASP A 102 -0.64 -4.83 -20.27
N LEU A 103 0.63 -4.97 -19.88
CA LEU A 103 1.03 -5.93 -18.84
C LEU A 103 0.40 -5.56 -17.49
N VAL A 104 0.41 -4.27 -17.13
CA VAL A 104 -0.23 -3.76 -15.92
C VAL A 104 -1.73 -4.09 -15.93
N LYS A 105 -2.44 -3.80 -17.03
CA LYS A 105 -3.87 -4.10 -17.18
C LYS A 105 -4.16 -5.58 -17.01
N ARG A 106 -3.36 -6.47 -17.60
CA ARG A 106 -3.55 -7.92 -17.46
C ARG A 106 -3.32 -8.39 -16.02
N ALA A 107 -2.30 -7.88 -15.34
CA ALA A 107 -2.06 -8.19 -13.93
C ALA A 107 -3.23 -7.72 -13.06
N VAL A 108 -3.72 -6.49 -13.27
CA VAL A 108 -4.93 -5.97 -12.61
C VAL A 108 -6.16 -6.84 -12.91
N GLY A 109 -6.30 -7.34 -14.14
CA GLY A 109 -7.33 -8.30 -14.53
C GLY A 109 -7.31 -9.57 -13.65
N LYS A 110 -6.13 -10.15 -13.42
CA LYS A 110 -5.97 -11.31 -12.51
C LYS A 110 -6.34 -11.00 -11.07
N VAL A 111 -6.02 -9.79 -10.59
CA VAL A 111 -6.42 -9.33 -9.25
C VAL A 111 -7.95 -9.22 -9.16
N ARG A 112 -8.61 -8.62 -10.18
CA ARG A 112 -10.07 -8.52 -10.25
C ARG A 112 -10.75 -9.90 -10.29
N GLU A 113 -10.23 -10.83 -11.08
CA GLU A 113 -10.74 -12.21 -11.14
C GLU A 113 -10.64 -12.93 -9.79
N ALA A 114 -9.54 -12.72 -9.06
CA ALA A 114 -9.36 -13.26 -7.72
C ALA A 114 -10.34 -12.63 -6.71
N LEU A 115 -10.47 -11.29 -6.73
CA LEU A 115 -11.41 -10.57 -5.86
C LEU A 115 -12.85 -11.04 -6.11
N ARG A 116 -13.29 -11.13 -7.36
CA ARG A 116 -14.65 -11.59 -7.71
C ARG A 116 -14.93 -13.03 -7.28
N ARG A 117 -13.92 -13.91 -7.28
CA ARG A 117 -14.08 -15.29 -6.78
C ARG A 117 -14.31 -15.33 -5.28
N GLU A 118 -13.69 -14.41 -4.54
CA GLU A 118 -13.84 -14.27 -3.09
C GLU A 118 -15.18 -13.59 -2.73
N GLU A 119 -15.51 -12.49 -3.41
CA GLU A 119 -16.77 -11.76 -3.19
C GLU A 119 -18.02 -12.51 -3.70
N LYS A 120 -17.90 -13.55 -4.53
CA LYS A 120 -19.07 -14.39 -4.88
C LYS A 120 -19.75 -15.04 -3.66
N GLY A 121 -19.12 -15.02 -2.48
CA GLY A 121 -19.70 -15.45 -1.20
C GLY A 121 -20.35 -14.34 -0.36
N GLU A 122 -20.10 -13.06 -0.64
CA GLU A 122 -20.58 -11.90 0.13
C GLU A 122 -21.07 -10.81 -0.84
N THR A 123 -22.32 -10.35 -0.70
CA THR A 123 -22.95 -9.32 -1.54
C THR A 123 -21.98 -8.19 -1.96
N GLY A 124 -21.56 -8.22 -3.24
CA GLY A 124 -20.92 -7.17 -4.03
C GLY A 124 -20.14 -6.12 -3.26
N GLY A 125 -18.83 -6.33 -3.09
CA GLY A 125 -17.98 -5.47 -2.30
C GLY A 125 -17.73 -4.10 -2.95
N LYS A 126 -17.63 -3.07 -2.12
CA LYS A 126 -17.25 -1.70 -2.52
C LYS A 126 -15.96 -1.67 -3.35
N LEU A 127 -15.08 -2.66 -3.18
CA LEU A 127 -13.82 -2.75 -3.90
C LEU A 127 -13.99 -3.19 -5.35
N THR A 128 -14.86 -4.17 -5.65
CA THR A 128 -15.16 -4.53 -7.05
C THR A 128 -15.75 -3.34 -7.79
N ALA A 129 -16.65 -2.56 -7.16
CA ALA A 129 -17.21 -1.35 -7.77
C ALA A 129 -16.13 -0.27 -8.06
N LEU A 130 -15.12 -0.13 -7.20
CA LEU A 130 -13.97 0.74 -7.46
C LEU A 130 -13.14 0.22 -8.63
N LEU A 131 -12.84 -1.09 -8.65
CA LEU A 131 -11.97 -1.67 -9.67
C LEU A 131 -12.62 -1.74 -11.06
N ASP A 132 -13.94 -1.84 -11.14
CA ASP A 132 -14.68 -1.92 -12.40
C ASP A 132 -15.03 -0.53 -12.99
N ASP A 133 -14.90 0.53 -12.20
CA ASP A 133 -15.10 1.92 -12.62
C ASP A 133 -13.82 2.49 -13.25
N PRO A 134 -13.81 2.78 -14.57
CA PRO A 134 -12.61 3.26 -15.25
C PRO A 134 -12.09 4.61 -14.74
N GLU A 135 -12.99 5.50 -14.33
CA GLU A 135 -12.62 6.84 -13.84
C GLU A 135 -11.97 6.74 -12.45
N LYS A 136 -12.57 5.96 -11.55
CA LYS A 136 -11.98 5.69 -10.23
C LYS A 136 -10.67 4.94 -10.33
N MET A 137 -10.55 3.99 -11.26
CA MET A 137 -9.28 3.30 -11.49
C MET A 137 -8.21 4.24 -12.03
N LYS A 138 -8.56 5.15 -12.95
CA LYS A 138 -7.62 6.17 -13.41
C LYS A 138 -7.18 7.07 -12.25
N GLN A 139 -8.13 7.58 -11.46
CA GLN A 139 -7.82 8.39 -10.27
C GLN A 139 -6.91 7.64 -9.29
N PHE A 140 -7.21 6.37 -9.02
CA PHE A 140 -6.37 5.52 -8.18
C PHE A 140 -4.93 5.43 -8.72
N MET A 141 -4.76 5.16 -10.01
CA MET A 141 -3.43 5.07 -10.64
C MET A 141 -2.68 6.40 -10.58
N ASP A 142 -3.36 7.52 -10.85
CA ASP A 142 -2.79 8.88 -10.75
C ASP A 142 -2.36 9.19 -9.30
N TYR A 143 -3.07 8.65 -8.30
CA TYR A 143 -2.75 8.86 -6.88
C TYR A 143 -1.56 8.03 -6.42
N ILE A 144 -1.45 6.79 -6.92
CA ILE A 144 -0.27 5.94 -6.69
C ILE A 144 0.97 6.54 -7.37
N ASP A 145 0.84 7.07 -8.58
CA ASP A 145 1.92 7.77 -9.28
C ASP A 145 2.40 8.99 -8.49
N ALA A 146 1.46 9.84 -8.04
CA ALA A 146 1.77 10.99 -7.19
C ALA A 146 2.54 10.61 -5.91
N TYR A 147 2.24 9.46 -5.29
CA TYR A 147 3.03 8.98 -4.15
C TYR A 147 4.48 8.66 -4.54
N PHE A 148 4.70 7.99 -5.68
CA PHE A 148 6.06 7.65 -6.14
C PHE A 148 6.84 8.86 -6.66
N THR A 149 6.16 9.95 -7.03
CA THR A 149 6.73 11.26 -7.37
C THR A 149 6.72 12.25 -6.19
N CYS A 150 6.64 11.75 -4.95
CA CYS A 150 6.73 12.55 -3.72
C CYS A 150 5.70 13.70 -3.61
N PHE A 151 4.54 13.52 -4.23
CA PHE A 151 3.41 14.44 -4.20
C PHE A 151 3.74 15.84 -4.75
N GLU A 152 4.54 15.92 -5.81
CA GLU A 152 4.97 17.20 -6.38
C GLU A 152 3.79 18.11 -6.78
N GLU A 153 2.75 17.53 -7.38
CA GLU A 153 1.64 18.27 -8.02
C GLU A 153 0.35 18.39 -7.16
N ILE A 154 0.35 17.91 -5.92
CA ILE A 154 -0.87 17.95 -5.08
C ILE A 154 -0.98 19.27 -4.29
N GLU A 155 -2.19 19.60 -3.85
CA GLU A 155 -2.45 20.80 -3.03
C GLU A 155 -1.56 20.80 -1.76
N PRO A 156 -0.87 21.91 -1.44
CA PRO A 156 0.11 21.95 -0.35
C PRO A 156 -0.40 21.59 1.05
N HIS A 157 -1.63 21.95 1.43
CA HIS A 157 -2.21 21.62 2.74
C HIS A 157 -2.56 20.13 2.82
N VAL A 158 -3.14 19.57 1.76
CA VAL A 158 -3.37 18.12 1.62
C VAL A 158 -2.05 17.36 1.72
N ARG A 159 -1.01 17.84 1.02
CA ARG A 159 0.35 17.26 1.09
C ARG A 159 0.92 17.30 2.49
N ALA A 160 0.79 18.42 3.19
CA ALA A 160 1.29 18.58 4.54
C ALA A 160 0.60 17.60 5.50
N ALA A 161 -0.73 17.46 5.41
CA ALA A 161 -1.49 16.51 6.22
C ALA A 161 -1.08 15.06 5.96
N ILE A 162 -0.89 14.65 4.69
CA ILE A 162 -0.42 13.31 4.36
C ILE A 162 0.99 13.05 4.91
N TYR A 163 1.91 14.01 4.79
CA TYR A 163 3.25 13.87 5.34
C TYR A 163 3.25 13.77 6.88
N GLU A 164 2.34 14.49 7.54
CA GLU A 164 2.15 14.37 8.98
C GLU A 164 1.76 12.95 9.37
N GLU A 165 0.80 12.32 8.68
CA GLU A 165 0.43 10.92 8.91
C GLU A 165 1.61 9.97 8.74
N MET A 166 2.39 10.15 7.66
CA MET A 166 3.59 9.34 7.40
C MET A 166 4.63 9.49 8.52
N ILE A 167 4.79 10.70 9.07
CA ILE A 167 5.71 10.98 10.19
C ILE A 167 5.18 10.33 11.47
N VAL A 168 3.90 10.53 11.79
CA VAL A 168 3.25 9.98 12.99
C VAL A 168 3.34 8.45 13.00
N ASP A 169 3.02 7.79 11.89
CA ASP A 169 3.13 6.33 11.76
C ASP A 169 4.58 5.84 11.94
N ARG A 170 5.55 6.61 11.44
CA ARG A 170 6.98 6.26 11.55
C ARG A 170 7.50 6.38 12.99
N ILE A 171 7.07 7.39 13.74
CA ILE A 171 7.52 7.61 15.12
C ILE A 171 6.74 6.78 16.14
N SER A 172 5.51 6.39 15.82
CA SER A 172 4.60 5.68 16.73
C SER A 172 5.21 4.43 17.39
N PRO A 173 5.94 3.54 16.68
CA PRO A 173 6.61 2.40 17.32
C PRO A 173 7.69 2.83 18.31
N THR A 174 8.48 3.85 17.99
CA THR A 174 9.51 4.40 18.89
C THR A 174 8.88 5.04 20.11
N MET A 175 7.76 5.77 19.93
CA MET A 175 6.99 6.31 21.04
C MET A 175 6.46 5.17 21.92
N THR A 176 5.88 4.13 21.32
CA THR A 176 5.37 2.96 22.04
C THR A 176 6.46 2.24 22.84
N ASP A 177 7.62 1.97 22.23
CA ASP A 177 8.75 1.31 22.91
C ASP A 177 9.25 2.14 24.09
N ARG A 178 9.39 3.47 23.91
CA ARG A 178 9.81 4.36 25.00
C ARG A 178 8.77 4.45 26.11
N LEU A 179 7.48 4.50 25.77
CA LEU A 179 6.35 4.46 26.70
C LEU A 179 6.41 3.20 27.58
N MET A 180 6.54 2.03 26.95
CA MET A 180 6.64 0.75 27.65
C MET A 180 7.88 0.66 28.54
N LYS A 181 9.01 1.25 28.14
CA LYS A 181 10.23 1.30 28.96
C LYS A 181 10.10 2.24 30.16
N ALA A 182 9.53 3.42 29.97
CA ALA A 182 9.36 4.41 31.03
C ALA A 182 8.29 3.97 32.06
N TYR A 183 7.26 3.26 31.61
CA TYR A 183 6.16 2.79 32.44
C TYR A 183 5.84 1.31 32.15
N PRO A 184 6.62 0.36 32.67
CA PRO A 184 6.44 -1.08 32.40
C PRO A 184 5.07 -1.65 32.79
N GLN A 185 4.38 -0.99 33.72
CA GLN A 185 3.04 -1.32 34.19
C GLN A 185 1.91 -0.72 33.34
N LEU A 186 2.23 0.14 32.38
CA LEU A 186 1.25 0.81 31.53
C LEU A 186 0.67 -0.19 30.54
N LYS A 187 -0.64 -0.43 30.63
CA LYS A 187 -1.36 -1.15 29.58
C LYS A 187 -1.55 -0.21 28.39
N VAL A 188 -1.27 -0.67 27.17
CA VAL A 188 -1.28 0.16 25.94
C VAL A 188 -2.61 0.88 25.76
N GLU A 189 -3.71 0.28 26.23
CA GLU A 189 -5.05 0.87 26.16
C GLU A 189 -5.23 2.09 27.10
N GLN A 190 -4.40 2.26 28.13
CA GLN A 190 -4.43 3.38 29.10
C GLN A 190 -3.41 4.48 28.78
N ALA A 191 -2.50 4.23 27.84
CA ALA A 191 -1.42 5.15 27.45
C ALA A 191 -1.88 6.34 26.60
N GLN A 192 -3.11 6.28 26.07
CA GLN A 192 -3.64 7.27 25.13
C GLN A 192 -3.91 8.65 25.75
N GLU A 193 -3.99 8.75 27.08
CA GLU A 193 -4.35 9.99 27.78
C GLU A 193 -3.17 10.78 28.37
N ILE A 194 -1.97 10.22 28.38
CA ILE A 194 -0.82 10.82 29.05
C ILE A 194 0.40 10.66 28.14
N SER A 195 0.64 11.62 27.24
CA SER A 195 1.91 11.66 26.49
C SER A 195 3.05 11.95 27.49
N PRO A 196 3.99 11.01 27.72
CA PRO A 196 5.09 11.20 28.67
C PRO A 196 6.26 11.96 28.05
N PHE A 197 6.15 12.32 26.77
CA PHE A 197 7.21 12.95 26.00
C PHE A 197 7.13 14.45 26.13
N THR A 198 8.28 15.08 26.27
CA THR A 198 8.41 16.53 26.12
C THR A 198 8.18 16.93 24.67
N GLN A 199 7.82 18.20 24.44
CA GLN A 199 7.68 18.75 23.09
C GLN A 199 8.98 18.63 22.28
N GLU A 200 10.14 18.80 22.91
CA GLU A 200 11.45 18.66 22.27
C GLU A 200 11.69 17.23 21.76
N GLU A 201 11.32 16.21 22.53
CA GLU A 201 11.49 14.81 22.15
C GLU A 201 10.59 14.43 20.97
N ILE A 202 9.34 14.90 20.99
CA ILE A 202 8.41 14.73 19.87
C ILE A 202 8.99 15.41 18.63
N PHE A 203 9.43 16.67 18.76
CA PHE A 203 10.00 17.43 17.64
C PHE A 203 11.25 16.78 17.04
N ARG A 204 12.17 16.27 17.88
CA ARG A 204 13.34 15.53 17.41
C ARG A 204 12.95 14.26 16.66
N MET A 205 11.99 13.50 17.19
CA MET A 205 11.48 12.29 16.53
C MET A 205 10.82 12.62 15.18
N MET A 206 10.10 13.74 15.08
CA MET A 206 9.54 14.22 13.82
C MET A 206 10.63 14.61 12.81
N ILE A 207 11.70 15.29 13.25
CA ILE A 207 12.84 15.63 12.37
C ILE A 207 13.52 14.36 11.86
N GLU A 208 13.77 13.39 12.74
CA GLU A 208 14.37 12.10 12.38
C GLU A 208 13.49 11.34 11.38
N ALA A 209 12.19 11.25 11.61
CA ALA A 209 11.26 10.62 10.68
C ALA A 209 11.21 11.34 9.33
N ARG A 210 11.17 12.69 9.32
CA ARG A 210 11.20 13.48 8.08
C ARG A 210 12.50 13.27 7.30
N ARG A 211 13.64 13.23 8.01
CA ARG A 211 14.94 12.92 7.41
C ARG A 211 14.94 11.51 6.81
N ASP A 212 14.45 10.52 7.54
CA ASP A 212 14.32 9.15 7.05
C ASP A 212 13.46 9.07 5.79
N LEU A 213 12.30 9.75 5.77
CA LEU A 213 11.40 9.81 4.61
C LEU A 213 12.07 10.46 3.40
N SER A 214 12.76 11.60 3.59
CA SER A 214 13.48 12.29 2.50
C SER A 214 14.71 11.55 1.98
N GLN A 215 15.38 10.76 2.82
CA GLN A 215 16.56 9.98 2.45
C GLN A 215 16.21 8.56 1.99
N ARG A 216 14.92 8.22 1.99
CA ARG A 216 14.46 6.87 1.69
C ARG A 216 14.75 6.57 0.23
N PRO A 217 15.57 5.54 -0.08
CA PRO A 217 15.85 5.20 -1.46
C PRO A 217 14.54 4.82 -2.15
N GLY A 218 14.29 5.42 -3.31
CA GLY A 218 13.19 5.05 -4.18
C GLY A 218 13.32 3.59 -4.62
N LEU A 219 12.20 3.00 -5.04
CA LEU A 219 12.23 1.71 -5.70
C LEU A 219 13.05 1.85 -7.00
N LYS A 220 13.94 0.89 -7.26
CA LYS A 220 14.74 0.86 -8.49
C LYS A 220 13.99 0.07 -9.56
N PRO A 221 14.08 0.44 -10.85
CA PRO A 221 13.46 -0.31 -11.94
C PRO A 221 13.84 -1.80 -11.95
N SER A 222 15.10 -2.12 -11.59
CA SER A 222 15.60 -3.50 -11.50
C SER A 222 14.85 -4.38 -10.49
N LEU A 223 14.12 -3.80 -9.52
CA LEU A 223 13.27 -4.57 -8.62
C LEU A 223 12.06 -5.20 -9.31
N PHE A 224 11.71 -4.72 -10.52
CA PHE A 224 10.58 -5.17 -11.31
C PHE A 224 10.98 -6.08 -12.48
N GLU A 225 12.25 -6.47 -12.58
CA GLU A 225 12.71 -7.43 -13.59
C GLU A 225 11.98 -8.78 -13.44
N GLY A 226 11.51 -9.35 -14.55
CA GLY A 226 10.71 -10.57 -14.59
C GLY A 226 9.24 -10.38 -14.22
N PHE A 227 8.77 -9.15 -14.02
CA PHE A 227 7.37 -8.91 -13.69
C PHE A 227 6.46 -9.23 -14.88
N TRP A 228 5.37 -9.94 -14.59
CA TRP A 228 4.25 -10.20 -15.50
C TRP A 228 4.57 -10.95 -16.80
N GLU A 229 5.78 -11.47 -16.98
CA GLU A 229 6.20 -12.23 -18.18
C GLU A 229 5.36 -13.49 -18.43
N GLY A 230 4.67 -13.99 -17.40
CA GLY A 230 3.83 -15.18 -17.45
C GLY A 230 2.35 -14.87 -17.31
N VAL A 231 1.97 -13.62 -17.54
CA VAL A 231 0.56 -13.22 -17.62
C VAL A 231 0.14 -13.28 -19.09
N GLU A 232 -0.52 -14.39 -19.43
CA GLU A 232 -1.01 -14.65 -20.79
C GLU A 232 -2.00 -13.57 -21.28
N PRO A 233 -2.02 -13.29 -22.61
CA PRO A 233 -3.04 -12.44 -23.20
C PRO A 233 -4.44 -13.07 -23.10
N GLU A 234 -5.48 -12.23 -22.94
CA GLU A 234 -6.88 -12.66 -22.80
C GLU A 234 -7.38 -13.56 -23.96
N SER A 235 -6.72 -13.54 -25.11
CA SER A 235 -7.07 -14.33 -26.31
C SER A 235 -6.81 -15.84 -26.21
N GLU A 236 -6.13 -16.32 -25.16
CA GLU A 236 -5.81 -17.75 -24.99
C GLU A 236 -6.63 -18.43 -23.88
N GLN A 237 -7.31 -17.67 -23.01
CA GLN A 237 -8.11 -18.24 -21.92
C GLN A 237 -9.43 -18.90 -22.36
N ASN A 238 -9.85 -18.71 -23.63
CA ASN A 238 -11.06 -19.29 -24.20
C ASN A 238 -10.79 -20.53 -25.08
N ARG A 239 -9.56 -21.06 -25.15
CA ARG A 239 -9.26 -22.25 -25.98
C ARG A 239 -9.27 -23.58 -25.23
N ASP A 240 -9.35 -23.56 -23.90
CA ASP A 240 -9.36 -24.79 -23.09
C ASP A 240 -10.78 -25.24 -22.67
N THR A 241 -11.82 -24.80 -23.40
CA THR A 241 -13.23 -25.19 -23.14
C THR A 241 -13.99 -25.72 -24.35
N GLU A 242 -13.29 -26.19 -25.39
CA GLU A 242 -13.90 -26.97 -26.48
C GLU A 242 -13.46 -28.45 -26.45
#